data_AF-A0A168APQ9-F1
#
_entry.id   AF-A0A168APQ9-F1
#
_cell.length_a   1.000
_cell.length_b   1.000
_cell.length_c   1.000
_cell.angle_alpha   90.00
_cell.angle_beta   90.00
_cell.angle_gamma   90.00
#
_symmetry.space_group_name_H-M   'P 1'
#
loop_
_entity.id
_entity.type
_entity.pdbx_description
1 polymer ?
#
loop_
_entity_poly.entity_id
_entity_poly.type
_entity_poly.pdbx_seq_one_letter_code
_entity_poly.pdbx_strand_id
1 'polypeptide(L)'
;MLLSEDPATLIRDTIDNFNIDPDKHAVARIGESLSTLQQSRELRMRDMLASLHRLSRQLNTLTSQHAQLTASSAPVDAAAAAAGGGPRRDAVDDEVLLRLKVYRSLGIEIERDDNNNNSKDGGGSGSGSGTGEWTRAVVRNDRKADVHVVNMDKKFSRYFYANYFWQTL
;
A
#
# COMPACT_ATOMS: atom_id res chain seq x y z
N MET A 1 -35.65 -72.75 -4.99
CA MET A 1 -34.46 -73.08 -4.17
C MET A 1 -33.67 -71.79 -4.00
N LEU A 2 -33.82 -71.11 -2.86
CA LEU A 2 -33.27 -69.75 -2.64
C LEU A 2 -32.18 -69.73 -1.55
N LEU A 3 -31.65 -70.88 -1.14
CA LEU A 3 -30.48 -71.00 -0.27
C LEU A 3 -29.72 -72.27 -0.70
N SER A 4 -28.75 -72.12 -1.61
CA SER A 4 -27.90 -73.22 -2.10
C SER A 4 -26.57 -73.34 -1.35
N GLU A 5 -26.21 -72.35 -0.53
CA GLU A 5 -24.99 -72.35 0.28
C GLU A 5 -25.33 -72.41 1.77
N ASP A 6 -24.60 -73.26 2.49
CA ASP A 6 -24.67 -73.35 3.94
C ASP A 6 -24.19 -72.01 4.54
N PRO A 7 -25.02 -71.30 5.35
CA PRO A 7 -24.66 -69.99 5.91
C PRO A 7 -23.35 -70.00 6.71
N ALA A 8 -22.93 -71.14 7.25
CA ALA A 8 -21.65 -71.26 7.94
C ALA A 8 -20.44 -71.07 6.99
N THR A 9 -20.60 -71.41 5.71
CA THR A 9 -19.57 -71.25 4.67
C THR A 9 -19.44 -69.78 4.28
N LEU A 10 -20.58 -69.11 4.06
CA LEU A 10 -20.62 -67.68 3.75
C LEU A 10 -20.01 -66.85 4.88
N ILE A 11 -20.29 -67.18 6.15
CA ILE A 11 -19.69 -66.49 7.30
C ILE A 11 -18.17 -66.68 7.31
N ARG A 12 -17.66 -67.89 7.06
CA ARG A 12 -16.21 -68.14 6.97
C ARG A 12 -15.56 -67.36 5.83
N ASP A 13 -16.16 -67.41 4.64
CA ASP A 13 -15.67 -66.66 3.48
C ASP A 13 -15.67 -65.15 3.74
N THR A 14 -16.67 -64.62 4.48
CA THR A 14 -16.66 -63.19 4.86
C THR A 14 -15.59 -62.86 5.89
N ILE A 15 -15.26 -63.77 6.81
CA ILE A 15 -14.20 -63.56 7.81
C ILE A 15 -12.83 -63.63 7.14
N ASP A 16 -12.61 -64.60 6.26
CA ASP A 16 -11.33 -64.81 5.58
C ASP A 16 -11.03 -63.71 4.55
N ASN A 17 -12.07 -63.17 3.90
CA ASN A 17 -11.92 -62.05 2.97
C ASN A 17 -11.89 -60.67 3.64
N PHE A 18 -12.17 -60.58 4.95
CA PHE A 18 -12.12 -59.30 5.67
C PHE A 18 -10.69 -58.95 6.08
N ASN A 19 -9.92 -58.40 5.13
CA ASN A 19 -8.55 -57.98 5.37
C ASN A 19 -8.48 -56.58 6.01
N ILE A 20 -8.08 -56.52 7.29
CA ILE A 20 -8.02 -55.28 8.09
C ILE A 20 -6.68 -54.53 7.94
N ASP A 21 -5.64 -55.21 7.46
CA ASP A 21 -4.30 -54.62 7.35
C ASP A 21 -4.20 -53.41 6.41
N PRO A 22 -4.84 -53.36 5.22
CA PRO A 22 -4.84 -52.14 4.40
C PRO A 22 -5.46 -50.94 5.11
N ASP A 23 -6.49 -51.16 5.93
CA ASP A 23 -7.15 -50.09 6.69
C ASP A 23 -6.27 -49.58 7.83
N LYS A 24 -5.59 -50.49 8.54
CA LYS A 24 -4.58 -50.12 9.55
C LYS A 24 -3.46 -49.28 8.91
N HIS A 25 -2.98 -49.68 7.74
CA HIS A 25 -1.97 -48.92 7.01
C HIS A 25 -2.50 -47.57 6.52
N ALA A 26 -3.77 -47.48 6.11
CA ALA A 26 -4.39 -46.20 5.76
C ALA A 26 -4.46 -45.26 6.97
N VAL A 27 -4.89 -45.74 8.14
CA VAL A 27 -4.94 -44.95 9.38
C VAL A 27 -3.55 -44.48 9.81
N ALA A 28 -2.53 -45.34 9.73
CA ALA A 28 -1.15 -44.97 10.03
C ALA A 28 -0.64 -43.84 9.12
N ARG A 29 -0.89 -43.95 7.80
CA ARG A 29 -0.54 -42.90 6.82
C ARG A 29 -1.26 -41.58 7.07
N ILE A 30 -2.53 -41.63 7.44
CA ILE A 30 -3.30 -40.43 7.83
C ILE A 30 -2.68 -39.79 9.08
N GLY A 31 -2.29 -40.58 10.08
CA GLY A 31 -1.62 -40.09 11.28
C GLY A 31 -0.31 -39.37 10.98
N GLU A 32 0.53 -39.96 10.13
CA GLU A 32 1.79 -39.34 9.69
C GLU A 32 1.55 -38.02 8.93
N SER A 33 0.56 -38.02 8.02
CA SER A 33 0.17 -36.83 7.27
C SER A 33 -0.34 -35.72 8.18
N LEU A 34 -1.14 -36.08 9.19
CA LEU A 34 -1.65 -35.15 10.19
C LEU A 34 -0.52 -34.55 11.04
N SER A 35 0.43 -35.36 11.48
CA SER A 35 1.59 -34.91 12.25
C SER A 35 2.44 -33.93 11.44
N THR A 36 2.71 -34.25 10.17
CA THR A 36 3.44 -33.38 9.25
C THR A 36 2.71 -32.06 9.03
N LEU A 37 1.38 -32.11 8.83
CA LEU A 37 0.54 -30.92 8.67
C LEU A 37 0.58 -30.05 9.93
N GLN A 38 0.44 -30.65 11.12
CA GLN A 38 0.51 -29.94 12.39
C GLN A 38 1.87 -29.24 12.58
N GLN A 39 2.97 -29.91 12.26
CA GLN A 39 4.31 -29.33 12.32
C GLN A 39 4.47 -28.14 11.37
N SER A 40 4.00 -28.27 10.12
CA SER A 40 4.03 -27.17 9.15
C SER A 40 3.19 -25.97 9.58
N ARG A 41 2.01 -26.23 10.16
CA ARG A 41 1.13 -25.20 10.70
C ARG A 41 1.78 -24.45 11.85
N GLU A 42 2.41 -25.17 12.76
CA GLU A 42 3.11 -24.59 13.92
C GLU A 42 4.27 -23.69 13.48
N LEU A 43 5.06 -24.14 12.50
CA LEU A 43 6.11 -23.30 11.89
C LEU A 43 5.54 -22.02 11.30
N ARG A 44 4.46 -22.14 10.50
CA ARG A 44 3.83 -20.98 9.87
C ARG A 44 3.22 -20.02 10.88
N MET A 45 2.61 -20.51 11.96
CA MET A 45 2.10 -19.66 13.04
C MET A 45 3.23 -18.92 13.73
N ARG A 46 4.34 -19.60 14.03
CA ARG A 46 5.53 -18.95 14.62
C ARG A 46 6.09 -17.85 13.74
N ASP A 47 6.18 -18.07 12.43
CA ASP A 47 6.66 -17.06 11.48
C ASP A 47 5.73 -15.83 11.42
N MET A 48 4.42 -16.06 11.39
CA MET A 48 3.43 -14.96 11.41
C MET A 48 3.45 -14.20 12.73
N LEU A 49 3.62 -14.87 13.86
CA LEU A 49 3.76 -14.20 15.16
C LEU A 49 5.03 -13.36 15.20
N ALA A 50 6.15 -13.90 14.70
CA ALA A 50 7.41 -13.15 14.63
C ALA A 50 7.29 -11.91 13.75
N SER A 51 6.61 -12.00 12.60
CA SER A 51 6.36 -10.84 11.73
C SER A 51 5.47 -9.81 12.41
N LEU A 52 4.37 -10.23 13.07
CA LEU A 52 3.51 -9.33 13.84
C LEU A 52 4.27 -8.60 14.96
N HIS A 53 5.11 -9.32 15.72
CA HIS A 53 5.95 -8.70 16.76
C HIS A 53 6.99 -7.73 16.17
N ARG A 54 7.51 -7.99 14.98
CA ARG A 54 8.41 -7.06 14.29
C ARG A 54 7.66 -5.80 13.85
N LEU A 55 6.52 -5.95 13.19
CA LEU A 55 5.69 -4.81 12.74
C LEU A 55 5.19 -3.99 13.93
N SER A 56 4.78 -4.62 15.03
CA SER A 56 4.37 -3.94 16.26
C SER A 56 5.50 -3.08 16.83
N ARG A 57 6.73 -3.62 16.89
CA ARG A 57 7.91 -2.84 17.31
C ARG A 57 8.18 -1.67 16.36
N GLN A 58 8.11 -1.88 15.05
CA GLN A 58 8.30 -0.83 14.05
C GLN A 58 7.25 0.29 14.20
N LEU A 59 5.98 -0.07 14.40
CA LEU A 59 4.90 0.89 14.62
C LEU A 59 5.19 1.71 15.88
N ASN A 60 5.51 1.08 17.00
CA ASN A 60 5.84 1.79 18.24
C ASN A 60 7.04 2.75 18.07
N THR A 61 8.06 2.36 17.31
CA THR A 61 9.19 3.26 17.00
C THR A 61 8.77 4.44 16.12
N LEU A 62 7.93 4.23 15.11
CA LEU A 62 7.45 5.32 14.25
C LEU A 62 6.50 6.25 14.99
N THR A 63 5.62 5.71 15.84
CA THR A 63 4.72 6.52 16.67
C THR A 63 5.48 7.38 17.66
N SER A 64 6.53 6.84 18.32
CA SER A 64 7.37 7.64 19.22
C SER A 64 8.17 8.70 18.47
N GLN A 65 8.71 8.39 17.27
CA GLN A 65 9.36 9.38 16.41
C GLN A 65 8.40 10.51 16.00
N HIS A 66 7.17 10.16 15.59
CA HIS A 66 6.16 11.15 15.24
C HIS A 66 5.83 12.03 16.45
N ALA A 67 5.61 11.45 17.63
CA ALA A 67 5.35 12.21 18.85
C ALA A 67 6.50 13.17 19.20
N GLN A 68 7.76 12.74 19.04
CA GLN A 68 8.93 13.59 19.25
C GLN A 68 9.01 14.73 18.23
N LEU A 69 8.79 14.44 16.94
CA LEU A 69 8.79 15.45 15.89
C LEU A 69 7.68 16.48 16.09
N THR A 70 6.46 16.04 16.40
CA THR A 70 5.33 16.94 16.72
C THR A 70 5.62 17.79 17.95
N ALA A 71 6.20 17.21 19.02
CA ALA A 71 6.59 17.97 20.20
C ALA A 71 7.71 18.98 19.90
N SER A 72 8.63 18.66 18.98
CA SER A 72 9.70 19.57 18.56
C SER A 72 9.25 20.67 17.59
N SER A 73 8.21 20.43 16.78
CA SER A 73 7.65 21.41 15.86
C SER A 73 6.70 22.39 16.56
N ALA A 74 5.97 21.95 17.59
CA ALA A 74 5.06 22.80 18.38
C ALA A 74 5.69 24.11 18.92
N PRO A 75 6.90 24.13 19.51
CA PRO A 75 7.53 25.38 19.93
C PRO A 75 8.07 26.21 18.77
N VAL A 76 8.41 25.61 17.62
CA VAL A 76 8.84 26.33 16.41
C VAL A 76 7.66 27.06 15.78
N ASP A 77 6.48 26.44 15.73
CA ASP A 77 5.25 27.08 15.25
C ASP A 77 4.79 28.20 16.22
N ALA A 78 4.89 27.97 17.54
CA ALA A 78 4.56 28.98 18.53
C ALA A 78 5.55 30.17 18.54
N ALA A 79 6.85 29.91 18.37
CA ALA A 79 7.87 30.96 18.25
C ALA A 79 7.81 31.70 16.90
N ALA A 80 7.49 31.00 15.81
CA ALA A 80 7.23 31.62 14.50
C ALA A 80 5.95 32.49 14.55
N ALA A 81 4.92 32.06 15.28
CA ALA A 81 3.72 32.85 15.53
C ALA A 81 3.98 34.08 16.43
N ALA A 82 4.95 34.01 17.35
CA ALA A 82 5.30 35.12 18.24
C ALA A 82 6.32 36.10 17.65
N ALA A 83 7.20 35.66 16.74
CA ALA A 83 8.27 36.49 16.17
C ALA A 83 7.94 37.11 14.80
N GLY A 84 6.85 36.69 14.14
CA GLY A 84 6.45 37.18 12.81
C GLY A 84 5.05 37.78 12.81
N GLY A 85 4.95 39.10 12.94
CA GLY A 85 3.74 39.82 12.54
C GLY A 85 3.50 39.67 11.04
N GLY A 86 2.55 38.82 10.65
CA GLY A 86 2.09 38.62 9.28
C GLY A 86 0.71 37.96 9.26
N PRO A 87 -0.18 38.32 8.32
CA PRO A 87 -1.61 38.04 8.42
C PRO A 87 -1.86 36.53 8.33
N ARG A 88 -2.81 36.06 9.14
CA ARG A 88 -3.51 34.76 9.06
C ARG A 88 -3.02 33.86 7.92
N ARG A 89 -2.11 32.92 8.21
CA ARG A 89 -2.03 31.69 7.41
C ARG A 89 -3.35 30.98 7.65
N ASP A 90 -4.30 31.25 6.77
CA ASP A 90 -5.67 30.74 6.88
C ASP A 90 -5.62 29.21 6.74
N ALA A 91 -6.47 28.49 7.47
CA ALA A 91 -6.56 27.02 7.42
C ALA A 91 -6.71 26.45 5.99
N VAL A 92 -7.12 27.28 5.04
CA VAL A 92 -7.18 26.99 3.60
C VAL A 92 -5.79 26.73 3.01
N ASP A 93 -4.77 27.48 3.43
CA ASP A 93 -3.39 27.28 2.97
C ASP A 93 -2.85 25.94 3.47
N ASP A 94 -3.14 25.58 4.73
CA ASP A 94 -2.75 24.29 5.31
C ASP A 94 -3.43 23.12 4.58
N GLU A 95 -4.72 23.25 4.25
CA GLU A 95 -5.43 22.24 3.46
C GLU A 95 -4.84 22.10 2.05
N VAL A 96 -4.52 23.20 1.38
CA VAL A 96 -3.90 23.18 0.04
C VAL A 96 -2.51 22.54 0.10
N LEU A 97 -1.70 22.86 1.12
CA LEU A 97 -0.39 22.27 1.33
C LEU A 97 -0.48 20.76 1.61
N LEU A 98 -1.46 20.33 2.42
CA LEU A 98 -1.72 18.93 2.69
C LEU A 98 -2.14 18.19 1.42
N ARG A 99 -3.11 18.72 0.66
CA ARG A 99 -3.54 18.15 -0.62
C ARG A 99 -2.37 18.04 -1.60
N LEU A 100 -1.54 19.09 -1.70
CA LEU A 100 -0.35 19.10 -2.55
C LEU A 100 0.69 18.06 -2.10
N LYS A 101 0.86 17.85 -0.79
CA LYS A 101 1.74 16.81 -0.24
C LYS A 101 1.24 15.40 -0.60
N VAL A 102 -0.07 15.17 -0.52
CA VAL A 102 -0.69 13.89 -0.94
C VAL A 102 -0.46 13.64 -2.44
N TYR A 103 -0.72 14.62 -3.30
CA TYR A 103 -0.51 14.46 -4.75
C TYR A 103 0.96 14.22 -5.13
N ARG A 104 1.91 14.88 -4.46
CA ARG A 104 3.35 14.58 -4.64
C ARG A 104 3.72 13.18 -4.14
N SER A 105 3.15 12.72 -3.03
CA SER A 105 3.40 11.35 -2.52
C SER A 105 2.86 10.25 -3.45
N LEU A 106 1.84 10.58 -4.26
CA LEU A 106 1.34 9.72 -5.34
C LEU A 106 2.26 9.72 -6.57
N GLY A 107 3.36 10.48 -6.56
CA GLY A 107 4.31 10.55 -7.67
C GLY A 107 3.92 11.54 -8.77
N ILE A 108 2.96 12.43 -8.52
CA ILE A 108 2.56 13.49 -9.46
C ILE A 108 3.31 14.77 -9.12
N GLU A 109 4.22 15.17 -10.00
CA GLU A 109 4.97 16.42 -9.94
C GLU A 109 4.45 17.37 -11.03
N ILE A 110 4.26 18.64 -10.71
CA ILE A 110 3.84 19.66 -11.68
C ILE A 110 4.96 20.69 -11.76
N GLU A 111 5.37 21.03 -12.97
CA GLU A 111 6.43 21.98 -13.29
C GLU A 111 5.78 23.23 -13.94
N ARG A 112 6.23 24.42 -13.52
CA ARG A 112 5.88 25.69 -14.14
C ARG A 112 6.88 26.00 -15.23
N ASP A 113 6.41 26.59 -16.32
CA ASP A 113 7.32 27.15 -17.30
C ASP A 113 7.85 28.50 -16.81
N ASP A 114 9.09 28.54 -16.33
CA ASP A 114 9.77 29.77 -15.88
C ASP A 114 10.42 30.55 -17.04
N ASN A 115 10.15 30.18 -18.30
CA ASN A 115 10.83 30.72 -19.48
C ASN A 115 10.56 32.21 -19.81
N ASN A 116 9.84 32.97 -18.98
CA ASN A 116 9.77 34.44 -19.12
C ASN A 116 10.85 35.21 -18.34
N ASN A 117 11.91 34.53 -17.88
CA ASN A 117 13.07 35.19 -17.24
C ASN A 117 14.26 35.45 -18.18
N ASN A 118 14.13 35.21 -19.49
CA ASN A 118 15.13 35.64 -20.48
C ASN A 118 14.71 36.89 -21.26
N SER A 119 13.89 37.76 -20.66
CA SER A 119 13.77 39.16 -21.10
C SER A 119 14.85 39.96 -20.37
N LYS A 120 16.05 39.95 -20.95
CA LYS A 120 17.11 40.91 -20.64
C LYS A 120 16.68 42.28 -21.17
N ASP A 121 15.76 42.94 -20.48
CA ASP A 121 15.59 44.39 -20.50
C ASP A 121 14.80 44.84 -19.27
N GLY A 122 15.37 45.81 -18.57
CA GLY A 122 15.03 46.17 -17.20
C GLY A 122 13.80 47.07 -17.04
N GLY A 123 13.40 47.19 -15.78
CA GLY A 123 12.63 48.34 -15.27
C GLY A 123 11.14 48.28 -15.54
N GLY A 124 10.38 47.75 -14.59
CA GLY A 124 8.93 47.84 -14.60
C GLY A 124 8.33 47.59 -13.22
N SER A 125 8.17 48.66 -12.45
CA SER A 125 7.26 48.73 -11.32
C SER A 125 5.87 48.30 -11.79
N GLY A 126 5.39 47.14 -11.34
CA GLY A 126 4.07 46.65 -11.67
C GLY A 126 3.67 45.51 -10.75
N SER A 127 2.61 45.74 -9.97
CA SER A 127 1.80 44.72 -9.31
C SER A 127 1.27 43.73 -10.36
N GLY A 128 2.10 42.77 -10.75
CA GLY A 128 1.77 41.72 -11.70
C GLY A 128 1.94 40.37 -11.01
N SER A 129 0.82 39.65 -10.88
CA SER A 129 0.80 38.24 -10.51
C SER A 129 1.67 37.45 -11.48
N GLY A 130 2.95 37.26 -11.15
CA GLY A 130 3.93 36.47 -11.91
C GLY A 130 3.66 34.96 -11.80
N THR A 131 2.40 34.56 -11.97
CA THR A 131 1.98 33.17 -11.87
C THR A 131 2.21 32.51 -13.22
N GLY A 132 3.42 31.99 -13.43
CA GLY A 132 3.73 31.15 -14.59
C GLY A 132 2.71 30.03 -14.74
N GLU A 133 2.24 29.80 -15.97
CA GLU A 133 1.26 28.74 -16.25
C GLU A 133 1.91 27.36 -15.97
N TRP A 134 1.15 26.48 -15.31
CA TRP A 134 1.56 25.09 -15.11
C TRP A 134 1.38 24.34 -16.42
N THR A 135 2.47 24.17 -17.16
CA THR A 135 2.43 23.58 -18.50
C THR A 135 2.89 22.13 -18.50
N ARG A 136 3.54 21.62 -17.46
CA ARG A 136 4.09 20.26 -17.48
C ARG A 136 3.78 19.49 -16.20
N ALA A 137 3.38 18.23 -16.35
CA ALA A 137 3.19 17.28 -15.27
C ALA A 137 4.03 16.02 -15.52
N VAL A 138 4.64 15.50 -14.47
CA VAL A 138 5.41 14.27 -14.46
C VAL A 138 4.72 13.31 -13.50
N VAL A 139 4.25 12.17 -14.01
CA VAL A 139 3.60 11.13 -13.21
C VAL A 139 4.54 9.94 -13.13
N ARG A 140 4.95 9.59 -11.92
CA ARG A 140 5.84 8.46 -11.64
C ARG A 140 5.05 7.34 -10.99
N ASN A 141 5.01 6.17 -11.63
CA ASN A 141 4.37 5.00 -11.04
C ASN A 141 5.44 4.10 -10.41
N ASP A 142 5.45 4.06 -9.08
CA ASP A 142 6.43 3.30 -8.30
C ASP A 142 6.27 1.77 -8.44
N ARG A 143 5.08 1.29 -8.86
CA ARG A 143 4.81 -0.16 -9.00
C ARG A 143 5.29 -0.72 -10.32
N LYS A 144 5.18 0.06 -11.39
CA LYS A 144 5.54 -0.33 -12.76
C LYS A 144 6.89 0.24 -13.20
N ALA A 145 7.48 1.11 -12.38
CA ALA A 145 8.75 1.80 -12.62
C ALA A 145 8.77 2.62 -13.94
N ASP A 146 7.61 3.13 -14.37
CA ASP A 146 7.45 4.00 -15.53
C ASP A 146 7.19 5.46 -15.12
N VAL A 147 7.64 6.38 -15.98
CA VAL A 147 7.52 7.82 -15.80
C VAL A 147 6.86 8.43 -17.03
N HIS A 148 5.68 9.04 -16.84
CA HIS A 148 4.92 9.70 -17.88
C HIS A 148 5.08 11.21 -17.75
N VAL A 149 5.66 11.84 -18.77
CA VAL A 149 5.77 13.30 -18.85
C VAL A 149 4.66 13.81 -19.78
N VAL A 150 3.76 14.61 -19.23
CA VAL A 150 2.59 15.16 -19.93
C VAL A 150 2.69 16.67 -20.00
N ASN A 151 2.64 17.22 -21.21
CA ASN A 151 2.48 18.65 -21.44
C ASN A 151 0.99 19.02 -21.37
N MET A 152 0.62 19.84 -20.40
CA MET A 152 -0.72 20.36 -20.16
C MET A 152 -1.01 21.50 -21.16
N ASP A 153 -1.58 21.14 -22.32
CA ASP A 153 -2.11 22.07 -23.30
C ASP A 153 -3.62 22.30 -23.07
N LYS A 154 -4.10 23.54 -23.31
CA LYS A 154 -5.52 23.93 -23.26
C LYS A 154 -6.36 23.24 -24.35
N LYS A 155 -5.73 22.53 -25.30
CA LYS A 155 -6.40 21.75 -26.35
C LYS A 155 -7.19 20.55 -25.84
N PHE A 156 -6.80 19.97 -24.71
CA PHE A 156 -7.48 18.80 -24.15
C PHE A 156 -8.34 19.17 -22.95
N SER A 157 -9.44 18.45 -22.77
CA SER A 157 -10.35 18.72 -21.66
C SER A 157 -9.73 18.32 -20.31
N ARG A 158 -10.16 18.98 -19.24
CA ARG A 158 -9.78 18.58 -17.87
C ARG A 158 -10.11 17.11 -17.57
N TYR A 159 -11.22 16.62 -18.13
CA TYR A 159 -11.65 15.23 -17.97
C TYR A 159 -10.66 14.24 -18.62
N PHE A 160 -10.13 14.59 -19.79
CA PHE A 160 -9.12 13.78 -20.47
C PHE A 160 -7.85 13.61 -19.61
N TYR A 161 -7.31 14.71 -19.08
CA TYR A 161 -6.12 14.65 -18.23
C TYR A 161 -6.37 13.90 -16.92
N ALA A 162 -7.52 14.13 -16.27
CA ALA A 162 -7.86 13.42 -15.05
C ALA A 162 -7.91 11.90 -15.29
N ASN A 163 -8.61 11.45 -16.33
CA ASN A 163 -8.70 10.03 -16.65
C ASN A 163 -7.32 9.44 -17.01
N TYR A 164 -6.50 10.18 -17.76
CA TYR A 164 -5.15 9.76 -18.12
C TYR A 164 -4.24 9.58 -16.89
N PHE A 165 -4.24 10.54 -15.95
CA PHE A 165 -3.44 10.43 -14.72
C PHE A 165 -3.89 9.28 -13.84
N TRP A 166 -5.19 9.05 -13.71
CA TRP A 166 -5.71 7.91 -12.92
C TRP A 166 -5.40 6.54 -13.54
N GLN A 167 -5.28 6.45 -14.87
CA GLN A 167 -4.90 5.21 -15.55
C GLN A 167 -3.39 4.91 -15.51
N THR A 168 -2.56 5.94 -15.30
CA THR A 168 -1.08 5.84 -15.32
C THR A 168 -0.47 5.56 -13.94
N LEU A 169 -1.18 5.92 -12.85
CA LEU A 169 -0.87 5.50 -11.47
C LEU A 169 -1.01 3.97 -11.27
#